data_AF-A0A945FGW1-F1
#
_entry.id   AF-A0A945FGW1-F1
#
_cell.length_a   1.000
_cell.length_b   1.000
_cell.length_c   1.000
_cell.angle_alpha   90.00
_cell.angle_beta   90.00
_cell.angle_gamma   90.00
#
_symmetry.space_group_name_H-M   'P 1'
#
loop_
_entity.id
_entity.type
_entity.pdbx_description
1 polymer ?
#
loop_
_entity_poly.entity_id
_entity_poly.type
_entity_poly.pdbx_seq_one_letter_code
_entity_poly.pdbx_strand_id
1 'polypeptide(L)'
;MNNALPTEAPTKPKLGRILKIALPIIASNASYVVMLFIDRLFLSRLGKQELAAAMSGGLTSLVVSAFFVGLIGYVSALVAQYYGANKPQMCNRAVIQAFYLCF
;
A
#
# COMPACT_ATOMS: atom_id res chain seq x y z
N MET A 1 23.02 -6.51 -30.71
CA MET A 1 22.37 -5.43 -29.94
C MET A 1 21.35 -6.07 -28.99
N ASN A 2 21.75 -7.09 -28.21
CA ASN A 2 22.38 -7.01 -26.88
C ASN A 2 21.63 -6.12 -25.88
N ASN A 3 20.59 -6.69 -25.26
CA ASN A 3 20.29 -6.44 -23.85
C ASN A 3 19.58 -7.66 -23.25
N ALA A 4 20.37 -8.72 -23.00
CA ALA A 4 19.91 -9.82 -22.15
C ALA A 4 19.75 -9.27 -20.73
N LEU A 5 18.51 -9.28 -20.24
CA LEU A 5 18.15 -8.99 -18.86
C LEU A 5 19.05 -9.84 -17.94
N PRO A 6 19.64 -9.27 -16.88
CA PRO A 6 20.38 -10.07 -15.91
C PRO A 6 19.41 -11.06 -15.26
N THR A 7 19.50 -12.32 -15.68
CA THR A 7 18.91 -13.47 -15.01
C THR A 7 19.62 -13.65 -13.68
N GLU A 8 19.12 -12.98 -12.64
CA GLU A 8 19.50 -13.28 -11.26
C GLU A 8 18.93 -14.67 -10.90
N ALA A 9 19.82 -15.66 -10.88
CA ALA A 9 19.56 -17.01 -10.38
C ALA A 9 18.95 -16.95 -8.96
N PRO A 10 18.09 -17.91 -8.57
CA PRO A 10 17.42 -17.91 -7.26
C PRO A 10 18.44 -18.16 -6.15
N THR A 11 19.06 -17.08 -5.68
CA THR A 11 19.99 -17.11 -4.57
C THR A 11 19.15 -17.28 -3.31
N LYS A 12 19.25 -18.45 -2.67
CA LYS A 12 18.53 -18.83 -1.44
C LYS A 12 18.33 -17.59 -0.55
N PRO A 13 17.08 -17.19 -0.22
CA PRO A 13 16.85 -15.97 0.52
C PRO A 13 17.59 -16.05 1.85
N LYS A 14 18.64 -15.22 2.00
CA LYS A 14 19.31 -15.06 3.29
C LYS A 14 18.31 -14.38 4.22
N LEU A 15 17.67 -15.16 5.09
CA LEU A 15 16.64 -14.71 6.03
C LEU A 15 17.07 -13.46 6.80
N GLY A 16 18.36 -13.34 7.13
CA GLY A 16 18.93 -12.16 7.79
C GLY A 16 18.91 -10.85 6.97
N ARG A 17 19.00 -10.91 5.63
CA ARG A 17 18.90 -9.71 4.78
C ARG A 17 17.45 -9.23 4.67
N ILE A 18 16.50 -10.18 4.63
CA ILE A 18 15.07 -9.89 4.63
C ILE A 18 14.68 -9.28 5.98
N LEU A 19 15.16 -9.85 7.10
CA LEU A 19 14.92 -9.32 8.44
C LEU A 19 15.42 -7.88 8.58
N LYS A 20 16.60 -7.55 8.04
CA LYS A 20 17.17 -6.19 8.10
C LYS A 20 16.34 -5.13 7.37
N ILE A 21 15.62 -5.52 6.32
CA ILE A 21 14.73 -4.63 5.54
C ILE A 21 13.33 -4.60 6.17
N ALA A 22 12.84 -5.73 6.67
CA ALA A 22 11.54 -5.81 7.31
C ALA A 22 11.49 -5.05 8.64
N LEU A 23 12.60 -5.02 9.41
CA LEU A 23 12.66 -4.40 10.72
C LEU A 23 12.27 -2.91 10.75
N PRO A 24 12.80 -2.02 9.87
CA PRO A 24 12.34 -0.64 9.81
C PRO A 24 10.88 -0.53 9.34
N ILE A 25 10.43 -1.38 8.41
CA ILE A 25 9.05 -1.37 7.91
C ILE A 25 8.07 -1.74 9.03
N ILE A 26 8.37 -2.79 9.80
CA ILE A 26 7.56 -3.23 10.94
C ILE A 26 7.52 -2.15 12.00
N ALA A 27 8.67 -1.51 12.30
CA ALA A 27 8.72 -0.41 13.26
C ALA A 27 7.84 0.78 12.81
N SER A 28 7.92 1.19 11.54
CA SER A 28 7.08 2.26 11.01
C SER A 28 5.59 1.92 11.06
N ASN A 29 5.21 0.68 10.70
CA ASN A 29 3.83 0.23 10.79
C ASN A 29 3.34 0.17 12.25
N ALA A 30 4.18 -0.29 13.18
CA ALA A 30 3.86 -0.34 14.59
C ALA A 30 3.62 1.07 15.15
N SER A 31 4.48 2.05 14.83
CA SER A 31 4.27 3.45 15.22
C SER A 31 2.95 4.02 14.67
N TYR A 32 2.60 3.70 13.42
CA TYR A 32 1.35 4.14 12.80
C TYR A 32 0.12 3.55 13.51
N VAL A 33 0.14 2.26 13.82
CA VAL A 33 -0.95 1.60 14.55
C VAL A 33 -1.09 2.17 15.97
N VAL A 34 0.02 2.47 16.65
CA VAL A 34 0.01 3.09 17.99
C VAL A 34 -0.59 4.49 17.93
N MET A 35 -0.23 5.30 16.94
CA MET A 35 -0.81 6.64 16.74
C MET A 35 -2.34 6.54 16.58
N LEU A 36 -2.82 5.69 15.67
CA LEU A 36 -4.25 5.48 15.46
C LEU A 36 -4.97 4.97 16.72
N PHE A 37 -4.31 4.12 17.51
CA PHE A 37 -4.85 3.63 18.77
C PHE A 37 -5.00 4.75 19.79
N ILE A 38 -4.00 5.61 19.93
CA ILE A 38 -4.05 6.76 20.84
C ILE A 38 -5.13 7.75 20.40
N ASP A 39 -5.21 8.08 19.11
CA ASP A 39 -6.28 8.93 18.57
C ASP A 39 -7.66 8.37 18.90
N ARG A 40 -7.84 7.06 18.71
CA ARG A 40 -9.10 6.36 19.01
C ARG A 40 -9.40 6.28 20.50
N LEU A 41 -8.37 6.17 21.34
CA LEU A 41 -8.49 6.14 22.80
C LEU A 41 -8.89 7.51 23.35
N PHE A 42 -8.30 8.59 22.84
CA PHE A 42 -8.71 9.96 23.16
C PHE A 42 -10.14 10.23 22.69
N LEU A 43 -10.49 9.84 21.46
CA LEU A 43 -11.84 9.98 20.92
C LEU A 43 -12.87 9.20 21.75
N SER A 44 -12.51 8.01 22.25
CA SER A 44 -13.34 7.18 23.14
C SER A 44 -13.68 7.84 24.46
N ARG A 45 -12.81 8.73 24.95
CA ARG A 45 -12.99 9.46 26.21
C ARG A 45 -13.82 10.73 26.06
N LEU A 46 -13.99 11.25 24.84
CA LEU A 46 -14.74 12.49 24.55
C LEU A 46 -16.27 12.32 24.48
N GLY A 47 -16.80 11.08 24.35
CA GLY A 47 -18.23 10.81 24.50
C GLY A 47 -18.70 9.45 23.95
N LYS A 48 -19.47 8.68 24.74
CA LYS A 48 -19.97 7.32 24.36
C LYS A 48 -20.88 7.31 23.13
N GLN A 49 -21.61 8.40 22.86
CA GLN A 49 -22.50 8.52 21.69
C GLN A 49 -21.72 8.83 20.41
N GLU A 50 -20.77 9.77 20.49
CA GLU A 50 -19.87 10.11 19.38
C GLU A 50 -18.92 8.96 19.01
N LEU A 51 -18.49 8.14 19.98
CA LEU A 51 -17.64 6.99 19.69
C LEU A 51 -18.35 5.89 18.89
N ALA A 52 -19.63 5.63 19.19
CA ALA A 52 -20.44 4.68 18.43
C ALA A 52 -20.69 5.19 16.99
N ALA A 53 -20.92 6.49 16.82
CA ALA A 53 -20.99 7.14 15.51
C ALA A 53 -19.63 7.10 14.77
N ALA A 54 -18.52 7.34 15.46
CA ALA A 54 -17.17 7.30 14.91
C ALA A 54 -16.71 5.90 14.53
N MET A 55 -17.21 4.83 15.17
CA MET A 55 -16.96 3.47 14.69
C MET A 55 -17.63 3.22 13.34
N SER A 56 -18.88 3.63 13.16
CA SER A 56 -19.62 3.52 11.90
C SER A 56 -19.02 4.43 10.80
N GLY A 57 -18.68 5.68 11.15
CA GLY A 57 -18.02 6.62 10.25
C GLY A 57 -16.60 6.18 9.85
N GLY A 58 -15.84 5.62 10.79
CA GLY A 58 -14.51 5.07 10.54
C GLY A 58 -14.55 3.85 9.62
N LEU A 59 -15.55 2.97 9.77
CA LEU A 59 -15.74 1.85 8.84
C LEU A 59 -16.11 2.34 7.43
N THR A 60 -17.02 3.31 7.34
CA THR A 60 -17.44 3.88 6.04
C THR A 60 -16.27 4.54 5.32
N SER A 61 -15.49 5.35 6.04
CA SER A 61 -14.27 5.97 5.51
C SER A 61 -13.23 4.92 5.08
N LEU A 62 -13.10 3.84 5.84
CA LEU A 62 -12.19 2.73 5.51
C LEU A 62 -12.66 1.96 4.28
N VAL A 63 -13.96 1.72 4.11
CA VAL A 63 -14.53 1.07 2.92
C VAL A 63 -14.33 1.93 1.68
N VAL A 64 -14.64 3.23 1.76
CA VAL A 64 -14.42 4.17 0.65
C VAL A 64 -12.93 4.24 0.31
N SER A 65 -12.07 4.42 1.30
CA SER A 65 -10.61 4.49 1.09
C SER A 65 -10.04 3.16 0.55
N ALA A 66 -10.51 2.02 1.03
CA ALA A 66 -10.08 0.70 0.58
C ALA A 66 -10.39 0.47 -0.90
N PHE A 67 -11.48 1.02 -1.42
CA PHE A 67 -11.80 0.98 -2.84
C PHE A 67 -10.70 1.69 -3.67
N PHE A 68 -10.33 2.91 -3.29
CA PHE A 68 -9.26 3.66 -3.97
C PHE A 68 -7.89 3.00 -3.81
N VAL A 69 -7.54 2.55 -2.61
CA VAL A 69 -6.27 1.84 -2.35
C VAL A 69 -6.19 0.54 -3.16
N GLY A 70 -7.30 -0.20 -3.27
CA GLY A 70 -7.39 -1.40 -4.11
C GLY A 70 -7.19 -1.10 -5.59
N LEU A 71 -7.77 -0.01 -6.09
CA LEU A 71 -7.60 0.46 -7.47
C LEU A 71 -6.13 0.83 -7.76
N ILE A 72 -5.51 1.60 -6.87
CA ILE A 72 -4.09 2.01 -6.98
C ILE A 72 -3.16 0.79 -6.90
N GLY A 73 -3.46 -0.16 -6.01
CA GLY A 73 -2.71 -1.40 -5.86
C GLY A 73 -2.77 -2.27 -7.12
N TYR A 74 -3.95 -2.40 -7.73
CA TYR A 74 -4.14 -3.11 -8.99
C TYR A 74 -3.32 -2.49 -10.13
N VAL A 75 -3.33 -1.16 -10.23
CA VAL A 75 -2.58 -0.43 -11.26
C VAL A 75 -1.08 -0.58 -11.04
N SER A 76 -0.61 -0.51 -9.80
CA SER A 76 0.79 -0.74 -9.45
C SER A 76 1.27 -2.15 -9.84
N ALA A 77 0.42 -3.17 -9.66
CA ALA A 77 0.72 -4.53 -10.09
C ALA A 77 0.76 -4.67 -11.62
N LEU A 78 -0.13 -3.99 -12.35
CA LEU A 78 -0.08 -3.93 -13.81
C LEU A 78 1.18 -3.21 -14.30
N VAL A 79 1.53 -2.08 -13.71
CA VAL A 79 2.74 -1.31 -13.99
C VAL A 79 3.99 -2.15 -13.79
N ALA A 80 4.09 -2.88 -12.67
CA ALA A 80 5.21 -3.79 -12.40
C ALA A 80 5.31 -4.89 -13.46
N GLN A 81 4.18 -5.45 -13.93
CA GLN A 81 4.15 -6.44 -15.00
C GLN A 81 4.57 -5.84 -16.35
N TYR A 82 4.09 -4.64 -16.71
CA TYR A 82 4.49 -3.96 -17.95
C TYR A 82 5.94 -3.50 -17.95
N TYR A 83 6.46 -3.11 -16.78
CA TYR A 83 7.86 -2.77 -16.58
C TYR A 83 8.76 -4.00 -16.75
N GLY A 84 8.37 -5.15 -16.17
CA GLY A 84 9.06 -6.42 -16.37
C GLY A 84 9.02 -6.94 -17.82
N ALA A 85 7.95 -6.63 -18.57
CA ALA A 85 7.78 -6.99 -19.98
C ALA A 85 8.47 -6.03 -20.97
N ASN A 86 9.25 -5.05 -20.50
CA ASN A 86 10.03 -4.10 -21.31
C ASN A 86 9.20 -3.30 -22.34
N LYS A 87 7.94 -2.97 -22.01
CA LYS A 87 7.02 -2.15 -22.82
C LYS A 87 6.64 -0.84 -22.09
N PRO A 88 7.56 0.14 -21.98
CA PRO A 88 7.35 1.35 -21.17
C PRO A 88 6.26 2.29 -21.69
N GLN A 89 5.94 2.25 -23.00
CA GLN A 89 4.92 3.14 -23.59
C GLN A 89 3.48 2.84 -23.14
N MET A 90 3.15 1.58 -22.86
CA MET A 90 1.83 1.17 -22.34
C MET A 90 1.68 1.46 -20.84
N CYS A 91 2.81 1.45 -20.12
CA CYS A 91 2.86 1.69 -18.69
C CYS A 91 2.39 3.11 -18.33
N ASN A 92 2.88 4.11 -19.06
CA ASN A 92 2.48 5.51 -18.85
C ASN A 92 0.98 5.72 -19.12
N ARG A 93 0.42 5.06 -20.15
CA ARG A 93 -1.01 5.14 -20.47
C ARG A 93 -1.89 4.51 -19.37
N ALA A 94 -1.50 3.35 -18.84
CA ALA A 94 -2.23 2.69 -17.77
C ALA A 94 -2.20 3.48 -16.44
N VAL A 95 -1.05 4.07 -16.11
CA VAL A 95 -0.92 4.95 -14.92
C VAL A 95 -1.76 6.21 -15.07
N ILE A 96 -1.73 6.86 -16.24
CA ILE A 96 -2.53 8.06 -16.49
C ILE A 96 -4.03 7.72 -16.46
N GLN A 97 -4.46 6.59 -17.04
CA GLN A 97 -5.86 6.16 -16.98
C GLN A 97 -6.30 5.84 -15.54
N ALA A 98 -5.43 5.22 -14.75
CA ALA A 98 -5.69 4.99 -13.34
C ALA A 98 -5.78 6.26 -12.51
N PHE A 99 -4.90 7.22 -12.79
CA PHE A 99 -4.91 8.53 -12.15
C PHE A 99 -6.20 9.29 -12.48
N TYR A 100 -6.67 9.23 -13.73
CA TYR A 100 -7.97 9.76 -14.14
C TYR A 100 -9.18 9.03 -13.53
N LEU A 101 -9.07 7.73 -13.27
CA LEU A 101 -10.16 6.96 -12.64
C LEU A 101 -10.23 7.19 -11.12
N CYS A 102 -9.11 7.60 -10.52
CA CYS A 102 -8.97 7.85 -9.08
C CYS A 102 -9.29 9.31 -8.68
N PHE A 103 -9.32 10.25 -9.64
CA PHE A 103 -9.70 11.64 -9.43
C PHE A 103 -11.16 11.87 -9.82
#